data_AF-A0A0X3Q0X6-F1
#
_entry.id   AF-A0A0X3Q0X6-F1
#
_cell.length_a   1.000
_cell.length_b   1.000
_cell.length_c   1.000
_cell.angle_alpha   90.00
_cell.angle_beta   90.00
_cell.angle_gamma   90.00
#
_symmetry.space_group_name_H-M   'P 1'
#
loop_
_entity.id
_entity.type
_entity.pdbx_description
1 polymer ?
#
loop_
_entity_poly.entity_id
_entity_poly.type
_entity_poly.pdbx_seq_one_letter_code
_entity_poly.pdbx_strand_id
1 'polypeptide(L)'
;MLKATILPQIILRLKYNFDANEDRMNFESFCRYLIHSLNSEDKELSYISLVLRRDFLIRWISNTRWILSTVVKYFKIINPSSASDSNFMNILLSLTLILTNSAQWKVITEEKLKTGMTKLTKSLVVHLVSSDLFPALQIMLKKGLALHIPVLTQISLTGIFSLAMRPLLVTDFAPQNLSPFILHILSVPGFVLHINSLTPEAYDVFVRERLCSHVIMYLSESPQNQRLILDGLEGSYALCLIANLIHLSLLEVEVLVEHCEEFCIVVSKLLDRLGGYVGRKKSNLTSWHPILGWFAQPLDNYLQAAVPHVTNQLRLLWHGRMVRLLFADLYEQEDLDGTQNPVATASPISGQSRPAAAAAAKPVSASKVSQKRPARIRPGEQTVTERRSVEGLLPPNPPSFVSRRTAASRFTERLTLRHFLRQLAAAGHSSSLSGGKFKYRNNEGSSLPIYPHQQCRNGLGPEDLPQSIKAVCMLYCFTIGSLKEIRNDILAGLTLGDLLPRMWRLISHAGCVRDWAAVLASPQAGWQLEPHASHLLHLFTAAASNLLIILDDVEVFEKQKAFELEELMAISDFFNHLIYETVLLMPDRCHYGFRFQLFYSIYAALG
;
A
#
# COMPACT_ATOMS: atom_id res chain seq x y z
N MET A 1 -16.19 -22.60 -44.50
CA MET A 1 -15.25 -23.09 -43.46
C MET A 1 -14.79 -24.49 -43.85
N LEU A 2 -13.50 -24.79 -43.72
CA LEU A 2 -12.97 -26.14 -43.90
C LEU A 2 -13.40 -27.03 -42.73
N LYS A 3 -13.49 -28.35 -42.96
CA LYS A 3 -13.72 -29.33 -41.89
C LYS A 3 -12.59 -29.27 -40.85
N ALA A 4 -12.95 -29.39 -39.57
CA ALA A 4 -12.00 -29.33 -38.47
C ALA A 4 -10.87 -30.36 -38.60
N THR A 5 -11.14 -31.53 -39.19
CA THR A 5 -10.16 -32.62 -39.40
C THR A 5 -8.97 -32.24 -40.31
N ILE A 6 -9.09 -31.18 -41.11
CA ILE A 6 -8.03 -30.70 -41.99
C ILE A 6 -7.02 -29.80 -41.23
N LEU A 7 -7.47 -29.12 -40.17
CA LEU A 7 -6.64 -28.20 -39.38
C LEU A 7 -5.35 -28.85 -38.83
N PRO A 8 -5.36 -30.09 -38.30
CA PRO A 8 -4.12 -30.75 -37.87
C PRO A 8 -3.09 -30.99 -38.96
N GLN A 9 -3.48 -31.05 -40.24
CA GLN A 9 -2.54 -31.15 -41.37
C GLN A 9 -1.99 -29.78 -41.75
N ILE A 10 -2.82 -28.75 -41.75
CA ILE A 10 -2.41 -27.36 -41.98
C ILE A 10 -1.37 -26.94 -40.93
N ILE A 11 -1.62 -27.27 -39.65
CA ILE A 11 -0.70 -26.96 -38.55
C ILE A 11 0.65 -27.68 -38.74
N LEU A 12 0.65 -28.94 -39.18
CA LEU A 12 1.92 -29.63 -39.47
C LEU A 12 2.71 -28.98 -40.60
N ARG A 13 2.03 -28.52 -41.66
CA ARG A 13 2.69 -27.81 -42.77
C ARG A 13 3.27 -26.48 -42.32
N LEU A 14 2.52 -25.71 -41.54
CA LEU A 14 3.01 -24.47 -40.93
C LEU A 14 4.23 -24.74 -40.03
N LYS A 15 4.20 -25.83 -39.24
CA LYS A 15 5.27 -26.16 -38.30
C LYS A 15 6.61 -26.54 -38.98
N TYR A 16 6.60 -27.09 -40.19
CA TYR A 16 7.79 -27.69 -40.81
C TYR A 16 8.91 -26.67 -41.10
N ASN A 17 8.56 -25.44 -41.51
CA ASN A 17 9.52 -24.37 -41.85
C ASN A 17 9.18 -23.03 -41.17
N PHE A 18 8.56 -23.06 -39.98
CA PHE A 18 8.04 -21.83 -39.35
C PHE A 18 9.16 -20.85 -38.94
N ASP A 19 9.16 -19.66 -39.54
CA ASP A 19 9.94 -18.51 -39.07
C ASP A 19 9.04 -17.39 -38.56
N ALA A 20 9.31 -16.87 -37.36
CA ALA A 20 8.42 -15.90 -36.72
C ALA A 20 8.33 -14.56 -37.48
N ASN A 21 9.38 -14.16 -38.18
CA ASN A 21 9.44 -12.90 -38.90
C ASN A 21 8.81 -13.04 -40.30
N GLU A 22 9.17 -14.10 -41.03
CA GLU A 22 8.68 -14.31 -42.39
C GLU A 22 7.22 -14.77 -42.43
N ASP A 23 6.79 -15.61 -41.49
CA ASP A 23 5.44 -16.20 -41.49
C ASP A 23 4.39 -15.39 -40.73
N ARG A 24 4.71 -14.16 -40.29
CA ARG A 24 3.78 -13.35 -39.47
C ARG A 24 2.38 -13.23 -40.09
N MET A 25 2.31 -12.82 -41.36
CA MET A 25 1.03 -12.62 -42.07
C MET A 25 0.24 -13.92 -42.25
N ASN A 26 0.95 -15.01 -42.52
CA ASN A 26 0.38 -16.35 -42.66
C ASN A 26 -0.18 -16.83 -41.32
N PHE A 27 0.58 -16.67 -40.24
CA PHE A 27 0.18 -17.06 -38.89
C PHE A 27 -1.00 -16.22 -38.38
N GLU A 28 -1.00 -14.92 -38.64
CA GLU A 28 -2.09 -14.01 -38.29
C GLU A 28 -3.40 -14.40 -38.99
N SER A 29 -3.33 -14.69 -40.29
CA SER A 29 -4.48 -15.17 -41.07
C SER A 29 -4.99 -16.53 -40.57
N PHE A 30 -4.06 -17.43 -40.23
CA PHE A 30 -4.38 -18.72 -39.62
C PHE A 30 -5.06 -18.54 -38.25
N CYS A 31 -4.58 -17.62 -37.41
CA CYS A 31 -5.15 -17.34 -36.09
C CYS A 31 -6.58 -16.79 -36.20
N ARG A 32 -6.86 -15.88 -37.15
CA ARG A 32 -8.23 -15.40 -37.42
C ARG A 32 -9.16 -16.55 -37.82
N TYR A 33 -8.70 -17.40 -38.75
CA TYR A 33 -9.47 -18.58 -39.16
C TYR A 33 -9.73 -19.52 -37.98
N LEU A 34 -8.71 -19.76 -37.15
CA LEU A 34 -8.79 -20.64 -36.00
C LEU A 34 -9.79 -20.11 -34.96
N ILE A 35 -9.78 -18.81 -34.64
CA ILE A 35 -10.77 -18.19 -33.74
C ILE A 35 -12.20 -18.40 -34.27
N HIS A 36 -12.41 -18.19 -35.57
CA HIS A 36 -13.72 -18.43 -36.19
C HIS A 36 -14.15 -19.89 -36.05
N SER A 37 -13.24 -20.85 -36.29
CA SER A 37 -13.50 -22.28 -36.06
C SER A 37 -13.78 -22.60 -34.60
N LEU A 38 -13.00 -22.07 -33.64
CA LEU A 38 -13.18 -22.30 -32.20
C LEU A 38 -14.56 -21.82 -31.70
N ASN A 39 -15.09 -20.74 -32.27
CA ASN A 39 -16.40 -20.18 -31.92
C ASN A 39 -17.59 -20.83 -32.64
N SER A 40 -17.34 -21.75 -33.58
CA SER A 40 -18.39 -22.47 -34.30
C SER A 40 -19.11 -23.45 -33.38
N GLU A 41 -20.44 -23.49 -33.45
CA GLU A 41 -21.28 -24.44 -32.72
C GLU A 41 -21.38 -25.81 -33.43
N ASP A 42 -20.99 -25.86 -34.71
CA ASP A 42 -20.98 -27.08 -35.50
C ASP A 42 -19.79 -27.98 -35.13
N LYS A 43 -20.09 -29.22 -34.74
CA LYS A 43 -19.11 -30.25 -34.39
C LYS A 43 -18.20 -30.62 -35.58
N GLU A 44 -18.61 -30.45 -36.83
CA GLU A 44 -17.75 -30.73 -37.99
C GLU A 44 -16.74 -29.62 -38.27
N LEU A 45 -17.07 -28.38 -37.92
CA LEU A 45 -16.28 -27.19 -38.24
C LEU A 45 -15.43 -26.71 -37.06
N SER A 46 -15.83 -27.04 -35.83
CA SER A 46 -15.13 -26.58 -34.63
C SER A 46 -13.84 -27.36 -34.36
N TYR A 47 -12.71 -26.64 -34.26
CA TYR A 47 -11.43 -27.23 -33.86
C TYR A 47 -11.47 -27.86 -32.45
N ILE A 48 -12.37 -27.39 -31.58
CA ILE A 48 -12.54 -27.92 -30.22
C ILE A 48 -13.14 -29.33 -30.25
N SER A 49 -14.01 -29.62 -31.22
CA SER A 49 -14.67 -30.94 -31.32
C SER A 49 -13.68 -32.09 -31.52
N LEU A 50 -12.48 -31.81 -32.03
CA LEU A 50 -11.40 -32.79 -32.19
C LEU A 50 -10.90 -33.34 -30.85
N VAL A 51 -11.01 -32.57 -29.76
CA VAL A 51 -10.68 -33.03 -28.40
C VAL A 51 -11.55 -34.21 -27.98
N LEU A 52 -12.79 -34.26 -28.48
CA LEU A 52 -13.74 -35.33 -28.16
C LEU A 52 -13.43 -36.65 -28.90
N ARG A 53 -12.59 -36.60 -29.93
CA ARG A 53 -12.24 -37.76 -30.76
C ARG A 53 -10.92 -38.36 -30.28
N ARG A 54 -10.93 -39.62 -29.86
CA ARG A 54 -9.74 -40.32 -29.33
C ARG A 54 -8.55 -40.28 -30.29
N ASP A 55 -8.80 -40.44 -31.59
CA ASP A 55 -7.75 -40.46 -32.63
C ASP A 55 -7.04 -39.11 -32.80
N PHE A 56 -7.71 -38.01 -32.45
CA PHE A 56 -7.19 -36.66 -32.65
C PHE A 56 -6.73 -35.99 -31.35
N LEU A 57 -7.11 -36.50 -30.18
CA LEU A 57 -6.83 -35.87 -28.89
C LEU A 57 -5.34 -35.56 -28.66
N ILE A 58 -4.46 -36.57 -28.77
CA ILE A 58 -3.02 -36.39 -28.52
C ILE A 58 -2.42 -35.37 -29.51
N ARG A 59 -2.82 -35.48 -30.78
CA ARG A 59 -2.36 -34.57 -31.83
C ARG A 59 -2.86 -33.15 -31.62
N TRP A 60 -4.11 -32.99 -31.18
CA TRP A 60 -4.70 -31.71 -30.83
C TRP A 60 -3.92 -31.05 -29.69
N ILE A 61 -3.60 -31.79 -28.62
CA ILE A 61 -2.80 -31.26 -27.49
C ILE A 61 -1.43 -30.78 -27.96
N SER A 62 -0.72 -31.59 -28.74
CA SER A 62 0.58 -31.23 -29.30
C SER A 62 0.50 -29.97 -30.18
N ASN A 63 -0.51 -29.90 -31.05
CA ASN A 63 -0.73 -28.77 -31.94
C ASN A 63 -1.08 -27.48 -31.18
N THR A 64 -1.98 -27.58 -30.20
CA THR A 64 -2.39 -26.45 -29.37
C THR A 64 -1.21 -25.94 -28.53
N ARG A 65 -0.38 -26.83 -27.96
CA ARG A 65 0.85 -26.42 -27.27
C ARG A 65 1.82 -25.69 -28.18
N TRP A 66 2.02 -26.15 -29.41
CA TRP A 66 2.86 -25.45 -30.39
C TRP A 66 2.30 -24.07 -30.74
N ILE A 67 0.99 -23.95 -30.99
CA ILE A 67 0.32 -22.66 -31.24
C ILE A 67 0.57 -21.70 -30.07
N LEU A 68 0.31 -22.16 -28.84
CA LEU A 68 0.50 -21.35 -27.63
C LEU A 68 1.95 -20.90 -27.44
N SER A 69 2.93 -21.78 -27.65
CA SER A 69 4.34 -21.40 -27.59
C SER A 69 4.72 -20.39 -28.67
N THR A 70 4.17 -20.51 -29.89
CA THR A 70 4.36 -19.51 -30.96
C THR A 70 3.72 -18.16 -30.61
N VAL A 71 2.52 -18.16 -30.01
CA VAL A 71 1.88 -16.95 -29.51
C VAL A 71 2.78 -16.23 -28.48
N VAL A 72 3.35 -16.97 -27.53
CA VAL A 72 4.26 -16.38 -26.53
C VAL A 72 5.53 -15.79 -27.17
N LYS A 73 6.06 -16.41 -28.23
CA LYS A 73 7.18 -15.82 -29.01
C LYS A 73 6.78 -14.48 -29.63
N TYR A 74 5.58 -14.37 -30.21
CA TYR A 74 5.10 -13.11 -30.78
C TYR A 74 4.88 -12.03 -29.71
N PHE A 75 4.39 -12.37 -28.52
CA PHE A 75 4.26 -11.41 -27.42
C PHE A 75 5.59 -10.75 -27.05
N LYS A 76 6.74 -11.44 -27.21
CA LYS A 76 8.07 -10.86 -26.98
C LYS A 76 8.44 -9.80 -28.05
N ILE A 77 7.96 -9.94 -29.29
CA ILE A 77 8.39 -9.13 -30.44
C ILE A 77 7.45 -7.94 -30.68
N ILE A 78 6.14 -8.14 -30.51
CA ILE A 78 5.09 -7.16 -30.79
C ILE A 78 5.37 -5.79 -30.16
N ASN A 79 5.07 -4.73 -30.91
CA ASN A 79 5.11 -3.36 -30.43
C ASN A 79 3.69 -2.74 -30.37
N PRO A 80 3.11 -2.55 -29.18
CA PRO A 80 1.77 -1.97 -29.03
C PRO A 80 1.56 -0.60 -29.69
N SER A 81 2.63 0.17 -29.94
CA SER A 81 2.57 1.48 -30.62
C SER A 81 2.22 1.42 -32.11
N SER A 82 2.43 0.27 -32.76
CA SER A 82 2.03 0.07 -34.15
C SER A 82 0.58 -0.43 -34.21
N ALA A 83 -0.26 0.21 -35.04
CA ALA A 83 -1.66 -0.20 -35.20
C ALA A 83 -1.81 -1.65 -35.72
N SER A 84 -0.92 -2.07 -36.63
CA SER A 84 -0.89 -3.45 -37.15
C SER A 84 -0.55 -4.45 -36.04
N ASP A 85 0.46 -4.13 -35.23
CA ASP A 85 0.89 -4.98 -34.11
C ASP A 85 -0.15 -5.03 -32.99
N SER A 86 -0.83 -3.91 -32.71
CA SER A 86 -1.91 -3.85 -31.72
C SER A 86 -3.11 -4.70 -32.11
N ASN A 87 -3.49 -4.68 -33.40
CA ASN A 87 -4.52 -5.58 -33.93
C ASN A 87 -4.10 -7.05 -33.83
N PHE A 88 -2.86 -7.36 -34.22
CA PHE A 88 -2.33 -8.72 -34.14
C PHE A 88 -2.26 -9.23 -32.70
N MET A 89 -1.79 -8.39 -31.77
CA MET A 89 -1.78 -8.68 -30.33
C MET A 89 -3.16 -9.06 -29.82
N ASN A 90 -4.21 -8.32 -30.17
CA ASN A 90 -5.58 -8.61 -29.76
C ASN A 90 -6.10 -9.94 -30.33
N ILE A 91 -5.73 -10.28 -31.57
CA ILE A 91 -6.03 -11.59 -32.16
C ILE A 91 -5.37 -12.71 -31.33
N LEU A 92 -4.08 -12.55 -30.99
CA LEU A 92 -3.33 -13.55 -30.22
C LEU A 92 -3.86 -13.69 -28.78
N LEU A 93 -4.20 -12.58 -28.12
CA LEU A 93 -4.81 -12.57 -26.79
C LEU A 93 -6.16 -13.29 -26.82
N SER A 94 -7.04 -12.95 -27.76
CA SER A 94 -8.35 -13.60 -27.93
C SER A 94 -8.21 -15.11 -28.16
N LEU A 95 -7.32 -15.52 -29.07
CA LEU A 95 -7.04 -16.93 -29.35
C LEU A 95 -6.58 -17.67 -28.09
N THR A 96 -5.62 -17.10 -27.35
CA THR A 96 -5.06 -17.71 -26.14
C THR A 96 -6.12 -17.83 -25.05
N LEU A 97 -6.95 -16.79 -24.87
CA LEU A 97 -8.01 -16.78 -23.89
C LEU A 97 -9.09 -17.82 -24.19
N ILE A 98 -9.45 -18.04 -25.45
CA ILE A 98 -10.39 -19.10 -25.86
C ILE A 98 -9.79 -20.49 -25.63
N LEU A 99 -8.56 -20.73 -26.09
CA LEU A 99 -7.91 -22.04 -25.97
C LEU A 99 -7.63 -22.48 -24.52
N THR A 100 -7.55 -21.52 -23.59
CA THR A 100 -7.27 -21.81 -22.18
C THR A 100 -8.49 -21.63 -21.26
N ASN A 101 -9.70 -21.48 -21.81
CA ASN A 101 -10.94 -21.41 -21.03
C ASN A 101 -12.02 -22.35 -21.58
N SER A 102 -12.21 -23.48 -20.90
CA SER A 102 -13.23 -24.46 -21.28
C SER A 102 -14.67 -23.93 -21.23
N ALA A 103 -14.95 -22.86 -20.48
CA ALA A 103 -16.29 -22.26 -20.42
C ALA A 103 -16.68 -21.52 -21.71
N GLN A 104 -15.69 -21.12 -22.53
CA GLN A 104 -15.95 -20.46 -23.82
C GLN A 104 -16.19 -21.48 -24.95
N TRP A 105 -16.06 -22.78 -24.67
CA TRP A 105 -16.16 -23.83 -25.67
C TRP A 105 -17.61 -24.24 -25.91
N LYS A 106 -18.32 -23.47 -26.76
CA LYS A 106 -19.75 -23.66 -27.05
C LYS A 106 -20.16 -25.07 -27.48
N VAL A 107 -19.26 -25.81 -28.13
CA VAL A 107 -19.51 -27.17 -28.65
C VAL A 107 -19.62 -28.22 -27.54
N ILE A 108 -19.06 -27.95 -26.36
CA ILE A 108 -19.06 -28.88 -25.24
C ILE A 108 -20.19 -28.51 -24.28
N THR A 109 -21.35 -29.11 -24.50
CA THR A 109 -22.56 -28.91 -23.67
C THR A 109 -22.69 -29.96 -22.57
N GLU A 110 -21.95 -31.07 -22.65
CA GLU A 110 -22.06 -32.18 -21.70
C GLU A 110 -21.32 -31.89 -20.39
N GLU A 111 -22.05 -31.82 -19.28
CA GLU A 111 -21.49 -31.56 -17.95
C GLU A 111 -20.43 -32.61 -17.52
N LYS A 112 -20.62 -33.87 -17.91
CA LYS A 112 -19.70 -34.97 -17.59
C LYS A 112 -18.30 -34.76 -18.17
N LEU A 113 -18.19 -34.03 -19.27
CA LEU A 113 -16.91 -33.75 -19.94
C LEU A 113 -16.25 -32.48 -19.39
N LYS A 114 -17.00 -31.59 -18.74
CA LYS A 114 -16.52 -30.28 -18.25
C LYS A 114 -15.30 -30.42 -17.35
N THR A 115 -15.32 -31.35 -16.40
CA THR A 115 -14.17 -31.59 -15.50
C THR A 115 -12.91 -32.04 -16.26
N GLY A 116 -13.05 -32.91 -17.27
CA GLY A 116 -11.94 -33.33 -18.12
C GLY A 116 -11.38 -32.18 -18.95
N MET A 117 -12.25 -31.34 -19.50
CA MET A 117 -11.86 -30.17 -20.29
C MET A 117 -11.18 -29.10 -19.43
N THR A 118 -11.64 -28.89 -18.20
CA THR A 118 -10.98 -27.99 -17.24
C THR A 118 -9.58 -28.48 -16.86
N LYS A 119 -9.40 -29.80 -16.66
CA LYS A 119 -8.06 -30.40 -16.45
C LYS A 119 -7.16 -30.20 -17.67
N LEU A 120 -7.70 -30.34 -18.87
CA LEU A 120 -6.97 -30.11 -20.12
C LEU A 120 -6.53 -28.65 -20.25
N THR A 121 -7.43 -27.69 -20.04
CA THR A 121 -7.08 -26.25 -20.08
C THR A 121 -6.08 -25.89 -19.00
N LYS A 122 -6.16 -26.49 -17.81
CA LYS A 122 -5.14 -26.35 -16.76
C LYS A 122 -3.76 -26.82 -17.25
N SER A 123 -3.68 -27.95 -17.95
CA SER A 123 -2.42 -28.40 -18.56
C SER A 123 -1.88 -27.43 -19.61
N LEU A 124 -2.75 -26.81 -20.41
CA LEU A 124 -2.36 -25.79 -21.39
C LEU A 124 -1.86 -24.50 -20.73
N VAL A 125 -2.48 -24.07 -19.62
CA VAL A 125 -2.04 -22.91 -18.84
C VAL A 125 -0.66 -23.16 -18.21
N VAL A 126 -0.42 -24.35 -17.67
CA VAL A 126 0.91 -24.73 -17.16
C VAL A 126 1.95 -24.70 -18.28
N HIS A 127 1.60 -25.20 -19.48
CA HIS A 127 2.49 -25.16 -20.65
C HIS A 127 2.81 -23.73 -21.12
N LEU A 128 1.87 -22.79 -20.99
CA LEU A 128 2.11 -21.38 -21.28
C LEU A 128 3.14 -20.78 -20.31
N VAL A 129 2.99 -21.04 -19.02
CA VAL A 129 3.96 -20.57 -18.01
C VAL A 129 5.35 -21.13 -18.29
N SER A 130 5.46 -22.42 -18.61
CA SER A 130 6.75 -23.03 -18.99
C SER A 130 7.30 -22.54 -20.33
N SER A 131 6.51 -21.82 -21.13
CA SER A 131 6.93 -21.21 -22.39
C SER A 131 7.35 -19.73 -22.22
N ASP A 132 7.59 -19.27 -20.99
CA ASP A 132 7.91 -17.87 -20.61
C ASP A 132 6.75 -16.87 -20.81
N LEU A 133 5.52 -17.24 -20.45
CA LEU A 133 4.39 -16.32 -20.53
C LEU A 133 4.65 -15.00 -19.78
N PHE A 134 5.05 -15.06 -18.50
CA PHE A 134 5.22 -13.86 -17.67
C PHE A 134 6.29 -12.89 -18.21
N PRO A 135 7.52 -13.34 -18.57
CA PRO A 135 8.49 -12.47 -19.24
C PRO A 135 7.98 -11.86 -20.56
N ALA A 136 7.24 -12.63 -21.37
CA ALA A 136 6.69 -12.11 -22.61
C ALA A 136 5.65 -11.00 -22.38
N LEU A 137 4.76 -11.20 -21.41
CA LEU A 137 3.78 -10.19 -21.01
C LEU A 137 4.47 -8.96 -20.39
N GLN A 138 5.55 -9.13 -19.64
CA GLN A 138 6.33 -8.00 -19.11
C GLN A 138 6.85 -7.09 -20.22
N ILE A 139 7.41 -7.65 -21.29
CA ILE A 139 7.91 -6.87 -22.43
C ILE A 139 6.78 -6.07 -23.08
N MET A 140 5.64 -6.71 -23.31
CA MET A 140 4.45 -6.07 -23.87
C MET A 140 3.92 -4.95 -22.96
N LEU A 141 3.82 -5.20 -21.66
CA LEU A 141 3.36 -4.23 -20.67
C LEU A 141 4.31 -3.05 -20.55
N LYS A 142 5.63 -3.26 -20.56
CA LYS A 142 6.62 -2.16 -20.56
C LYS A 142 6.48 -1.29 -21.81
N LYS A 143 6.42 -1.89 -23.00
CA LYS A 143 6.22 -1.16 -24.26
C LYS A 143 4.88 -0.40 -24.33
N GLY A 144 3.86 -0.90 -23.62
CA GLY A 144 2.51 -0.38 -23.68
C GLY A 144 2.10 0.61 -22.58
N LEU A 145 2.63 0.45 -21.36
CA LEU A 145 2.26 1.21 -20.17
C LEU A 145 3.36 2.14 -19.66
N ALA A 146 4.63 1.75 -19.76
CA ALA A 146 5.75 2.52 -19.21
C ALA A 146 6.15 3.68 -20.14
N LEU A 147 5.17 4.52 -20.44
CA LEU A 147 5.23 5.71 -21.28
C LEU A 147 4.51 6.85 -20.55
N HIS A 148 4.76 8.10 -20.95
CA HIS A 148 4.01 9.24 -20.40
C HIS A 148 2.50 9.08 -20.60
N ILE A 149 2.09 8.54 -21.74
CA ILE A 149 0.70 8.20 -22.07
C ILE A 149 0.67 6.71 -22.45
N PRO A 150 -0.15 5.89 -21.78
CA PRO A 150 -0.27 4.47 -22.11
C PRO A 150 -0.89 4.31 -23.49
N VAL A 151 -0.34 3.36 -24.26
CA VAL A 151 -0.77 3.06 -25.64
C VAL A 151 -1.73 1.87 -25.67
N LEU A 152 -1.72 1.02 -24.64
CA LEU A 152 -2.64 -0.11 -24.55
C LEU A 152 -4.08 0.38 -24.41
N THR A 153 -4.94 -0.10 -25.30
CA THR A 153 -6.38 0.10 -25.19
C THR A 153 -6.95 -0.71 -24.02
N GLN A 154 -8.15 -0.32 -23.56
CA GLN A 154 -8.89 -1.06 -22.53
C GLN A 154 -9.00 -2.56 -22.88
N ILE A 155 -9.33 -2.90 -24.13
CA ILE A 155 -9.47 -4.28 -24.60
C ILE A 155 -8.15 -5.05 -24.47
N SER A 156 -7.06 -4.46 -24.96
CA SER A 156 -5.73 -5.07 -24.91
C SER A 156 -5.28 -5.31 -23.47
N LEU A 157 -5.44 -4.29 -22.61
CA LEU A 157 -5.02 -4.37 -21.22
C LEU A 157 -5.85 -5.38 -20.42
N THR A 158 -7.18 -5.41 -20.59
CA THR A 158 -8.05 -6.43 -20.00
C THR A 158 -7.64 -7.84 -20.46
N GLY A 159 -7.31 -8.00 -21.74
CA GLY A 159 -6.84 -9.27 -22.30
C GLY A 159 -5.53 -9.75 -21.70
N ILE A 160 -4.53 -8.85 -21.60
CA ILE A 160 -3.23 -9.12 -20.97
C ILE A 160 -3.40 -9.48 -19.50
N PHE A 161 -4.19 -8.69 -18.76
CA PHE A 161 -4.47 -8.92 -17.35
C PHE A 161 -5.16 -10.27 -17.13
N SER A 162 -6.21 -10.56 -17.91
CA SER A 162 -6.93 -11.83 -17.83
C SER A 162 -6.03 -13.02 -18.10
N LEU A 163 -5.06 -12.88 -19.01
CA LEU A 163 -4.07 -13.91 -19.31
C LEU A 163 -3.03 -14.05 -18.19
N ALA A 164 -2.58 -12.95 -17.59
CA ALA A 164 -1.62 -12.95 -16.49
C ALA A 164 -2.21 -13.52 -15.18
N MET A 165 -3.48 -13.24 -14.89
CA MET A 165 -4.18 -13.76 -13.71
C MET A 165 -4.53 -15.24 -13.83
N ARG A 166 -4.72 -15.74 -15.06
CA ARG A 166 -5.22 -17.11 -15.29
C ARG A 166 -4.36 -18.21 -14.66
N PRO A 167 -3.02 -18.22 -14.78
CA PRO A 167 -2.18 -19.16 -14.06
C PRO A 167 -2.41 -19.13 -12.54
N LEU A 168 -2.59 -17.94 -11.95
CA LEU A 168 -2.81 -17.78 -10.51
C LEU A 168 -4.13 -18.43 -10.10
N LEU A 169 -5.23 -18.12 -10.78
CA LEU A 169 -6.56 -18.68 -10.47
C LEU A 169 -6.62 -20.20 -10.65
N VAL A 170 -5.95 -20.73 -11.68
CA VAL A 170 -5.95 -22.17 -11.98
C VAL A 170 -5.14 -22.99 -10.98
N THR A 171 -4.11 -22.39 -10.38
CA THR A 171 -3.25 -23.03 -9.37
C THR A 171 -3.50 -22.53 -7.96
N ASP A 172 -4.59 -21.80 -7.73
CA ASP A 172 -4.94 -21.26 -6.42
C ASP A 172 -3.77 -20.48 -5.78
N PHE A 173 -3.21 -19.54 -6.54
CA PHE A 173 -2.10 -18.66 -6.14
C PHE A 173 -0.83 -19.39 -5.68
N ALA A 174 -0.59 -20.62 -6.13
CA ALA A 174 0.63 -21.36 -5.84
C ALA A 174 1.93 -20.53 -6.05
N PRO A 175 2.93 -20.64 -5.15
CA PRO A 175 4.18 -19.85 -5.18
C PRO A 175 4.91 -19.84 -6.53
N GLN A 176 4.91 -20.98 -7.22
CA GLN A 176 5.52 -21.16 -8.55
C GLN A 176 4.99 -20.21 -9.64
N ASN A 177 3.75 -19.75 -9.50
CA ASN A 177 3.13 -18.79 -10.42
C ASN A 177 3.05 -17.39 -9.81
N LEU A 178 2.86 -17.29 -8.49
CA LEU A 178 2.79 -16.00 -7.79
C LEU A 178 4.13 -15.27 -7.83
N SER A 179 5.24 -15.97 -7.60
CA SER A 179 6.58 -15.40 -7.64
C SER A 179 6.92 -14.74 -9.00
N PRO A 180 6.82 -15.45 -10.15
CA PRO A 180 7.06 -14.82 -11.45
C PRO A 180 6.02 -13.74 -11.80
N PHE A 181 4.78 -13.84 -11.32
CA PHE A 181 3.79 -12.77 -11.48
C PHE A 181 4.25 -11.48 -10.77
N ILE A 182 4.71 -11.56 -9.52
CA ILE A 182 5.24 -10.41 -8.78
C ILE A 182 6.46 -9.84 -9.51
N LEU A 183 7.38 -10.71 -9.93
CA LEU A 183 8.64 -10.33 -10.58
C LEU A 183 8.44 -9.66 -11.95
N HIS A 184 7.51 -10.17 -12.77
CA HIS A 184 7.39 -9.75 -14.17
C HIS A 184 6.18 -8.86 -14.46
N ILE A 185 5.09 -8.98 -13.69
CA ILE A 185 3.84 -8.24 -13.92
C ILE A 185 3.69 -7.11 -12.91
N LEU A 186 3.73 -7.43 -11.61
CA LEU A 186 3.50 -6.43 -10.56
C LEU A 186 4.66 -5.43 -10.41
N SER A 187 5.84 -5.74 -10.95
CA SER A 187 6.98 -4.82 -11.01
C SER A 187 6.93 -3.84 -12.20
N VAL A 188 5.96 -3.98 -13.12
CA VAL A 188 5.84 -3.08 -14.27
C VAL A 188 5.41 -1.68 -13.78
N PRO A 189 6.11 -0.60 -14.19
CA PRO A 189 5.77 0.76 -13.78
C PRO A 189 4.31 1.10 -14.06
N GLY A 190 3.59 1.64 -13.06
CA GLY A 190 2.21 2.10 -13.24
C GLY A 190 1.17 1.00 -13.48
N PHE A 191 1.50 -0.29 -13.36
CA PHE A 191 0.58 -1.37 -13.71
C PHE A 191 -0.77 -1.28 -12.99
N VAL A 192 -0.77 -1.18 -11.65
CA VAL A 192 -2.00 -1.11 -10.86
C VAL A 192 -2.76 0.19 -11.13
N LEU A 193 -2.02 1.29 -11.34
CA LEU A 193 -2.59 2.58 -11.72
C LEU A 193 -3.37 2.50 -13.04
N HIS A 194 -2.77 1.91 -14.07
CA HIS A 194 -3.39 1.81 -15.39
C HIS A 194 -4.56 0.82 -15.39
N ILE A 195 -4.49 -0.28 -14.63
CA ILE A 195 -5.63 -1.18 -14.48
C ILE A 195 -6.82 -0.47 -13.84
N ASN A 196 -6.60 0.28 -12.75
CA ASN A 196 -7.66 1.02 -12.07
C ASN A 196 -8.30 2.10 -12.96
N SER A 197 -7.50 2.81 -13.77
CA SER A 197 -7.96 3.92 -14.61
C SER A 197 -8.54 3.50 -15.96
N LEU A 198 -8.00 2.47 -16.60
CA LEU A 198 -8.38 2.07 -17.97
C LEU A 198 -9.33 0.87 -18.02
N THR A 199 -9.35 0.02 -17.00
CA THR A 199 -10.04 -1.29 -17.06
C THR A 199 -10.82 -1.59 -15.76
N PRO A 200 -12.02 -1.01 -15.54
CA PRO A 200 -12.79 -1.21 -14.32
C PRO A 200 -13.20 -2.68 -14.10
N GLU A 201 -13.48 -3.43 -15.17
CA GLU A 201 -13.81 -4.86 -15.09
C GLU A 201 -12.64 -5.71 -14.58
N ALA A 202 -11.41 -5.36 -14.98
CA ALA A 202 -10.19 -6.02 -14.51
C ALA A 202 -9.91 -5.67 -13.04
N TYR A 203 -10.20 -4.43 -12.66
CA TYR A 203 -10.13 -3.99 -11.28
C TYR A 203 -11.06 -4.80 -10.35
N ASP A 204 -12.29 -5.10 -10.76
CA ASP A 204 -13.22 -5.91 -9.97
C ASP A 204 -12.65 -7.31 -9.65
N VAL A 205 -11.80 -7.85 -10.54
CA VAL A 205 -11.11 -9.12 -10.29
C VAL A 205 -10.04 -8.98 -9.20
N PHE A 206 -9.30 -7.89 -9.12
CA PHE A 206 -8.33 -7.68 -8.02
C PHE A 206 -9.04 -7.77 -6.67
N VAL A 207 -10.12 -7.00 -6.53
CA VAL A 207 -10.88 -6.91 -5.28
C VAL A 207 -11.55 -8.25 -4.94
N ARG A 208 -12.17 -8.91 -5.93
CA ARG A 208 -12.85 -10.19 -5.71
C ARG A 208 -11.89 -11.30 -5.29
N GLU A 209 -10.74 -11.40 -5.94
CA GLU A 209 -9.76 -12.47 -5.72
C GLU A 209 -8.76 -12.14 -4.59
N ARG A 210 -8.88 -10.96 -3.96
CA ARG A 210 -8.00 -10.47 -2.87
C ARG A 210 -6.52 -10.59 -3.24
N LEU A 211 -6.11 -10.07 -4.41
CA LEU A 211 -4.73 -10.23 -4.88
C LEU A 211 -3.72 -9.63 -3.89
N CYS A 212 -4.08 -8.51 -3.25
CA CYS A 212 -3.21 -7.87 -2.26
C CYS A 212 -2.87 -8.83 -1.11
N SER A 213 -3.86 -9.58 -0.62
CA SER A 213 -3.70 -10.54 0.50
C SER A 213 -2.70 -11.62 0.11
N HIS A 214 -2.89 -12.27 -1.03
CA HIS A 214 -2.00 -13.33 -1.52
C HIS A 214 -0.56 -12.84 -1.68
N VAL A 215 -0.36 -11.64 -2.22
CA VAL A 215 0.98 -11.07 -2.43
C VAL A 215 1.65 -10.70 -1.09
N ILE A 216 0.92 -10.03 -0.19
CA ILE A 216 1.45 -9.66 1.13
C ILE A 216 1.81 -10.92 1.93
N MET A 217 0.91 -11.90 1.99
CA MET A 217 1.14 -13.13 2.73
C MET A 217 2.34 -13.90 2.19
N TYR A 218 2.44 -14.08 0.87
CA TYR A 218 3.60 -14.73 0.24
C TYR A 218 4.93 -14.02 0.53
N LEU A 219 4.95 -12.69 0.47
CA LEU A 219 6.14 -11.90 0.79
C LEU A 219 6.46 -11.90 2.28
N SER A 220 5.45 -12.04 3.15
CA SER A 220 5.62 -12.08 4.61
C SER A 220 6.09 -13.44 5.13
N GLU A 221 5.70 -14.54 4.46
CA GLU A 221 5.90 -15.92 4.91
C GLU A 221 7.37 -16.29 5.08
N SER A 222 8.24 -15.84 4.17
CA SER A 222 9.67 -16.17 4.23
C SER A 222 10.54 -15.02 3.73
N PRO A 223 11.64 -14.69 4.44
CA PRO A 223 12.63 -13.72 3.96
C PRO A 223 13.33 -14.18 2.67
N GLN A 224 13.27 -15.48 2.34
CA GLN A 224 13.78 -16.01 1.07
C GLN A 224 12.92 -15.60 -0.12
N ASN A 225 11.59 -15.53 0.05
CA ASN A 225 10.68 -15.09 -1.01
C ASN A 225 10.97 -13.64 -1.39
N GLN A 226 11.20 -12.78 -0.39
CA GLN A 226 11.61 -11.38 -0.61
C GLN A 226 12.97 -11.29 -1.30
N ARG A 227 13.96 -12.10 -0.88
CA ARG A 227 15.28 -12.17 -1.52
C ARG A 227 15.16 -12.55 -2.98
N LEU A 228 14.42 -13.61 -3.29
CA LEU A 228 14.27 -14.10 -4.66
C LEU A 228 13.66 -13.04 -5.58
N ILE A 229 12.65 -12.32 -5.12
CA ILE A 229 12.04 -11.23 -5.90
C ILE A 229 13.01 -10.06 -6.06
N LEU A 230 13.67 -9.62 -4.98
CA LEU A 230 14.51 -8.43 -4.99
C LEU A 230 15.86 -8.64 -5.67
N ASP A 231 16.44 -9.84 -5.57
CA ASP A 231 17.67 -10.20 -6.28
C ASP A 231 17.39 -10.36 -7.79
N GLY A 232 16.14 -10.67 -8.16
CA GLY A 232 15.67 -10.68 -9.55
C GLY A 232 15.28 -9.30 -10.10
N LEU A 233 15.20 -8.26 -9.26
CA LEU A 233 14.82 -6.90 -9.66
C LEU A 233 15.98 -5.93 -9.53
N GLU A 234 16.06 -5.00 -10.47
CA GLU A 234 16.91 -3.81 -10.31
C GLU A 234 16.24 -2.82 -9.34
N GLY A 235 17.01 -1.96 -8.68
CA GLY A 235 16.48 -1.04 -7.66
C GLY A 235 15.30 -0.19 -8.13
N SER A 236 15.34 0.35 -9.35
CA SER A 236 14.23 1.14 -9.91
C SER A 236 12.96 0.33 -10.17
N TYR A 237 13.07 -0.96 -10.53
CA TYR A 237 11.92 -1.84 -10.69
C TYR A 237 11.39 -2.35 -9.34
N ALA A 238 12.25 -2.49 -8.32
CA ALA A 238 11.82 -2.71 -6.95
C ALA A 238 10.98 -1.53 -6.43
N LEU A 239 11.36 -0.29 -6.78
CA LEU A 239 10.54 0.90 -6.47
C LEU A 239 9.17 0.84 -7.18
N CYS A 240 9.11 0.37 -8.42
CA CYS A 240 7.85 0.18 -9.14
C CYS A 240 6.96 -0.88 -8.47
N LEU A 241 7.54 -1.97 -7.99
CA LEU A 241 6.83 -2.98 -7.21
C LEU A 241 6.24 -2.37 -5.91
N ILE A 242 7.05 -1.61 -5.16
CA ILE A 242 6.58 -0.92 -3.93
C ILE A 242 5.41 0.01 -4.25
N ALA A 243 5.53 0.82 -5.31
CA ALA A 243 4.49 1.75 -5.74
C ALA A 243 3.18 1.04 -6.13
N ASN A 244 3.27 -0.07 -6.86
CA ASN A 244 2.11 -0.89 -7.20
C ASN A 244 1.48 -1.56 -5.97
N LEU A 245 2.28 -2.04 -5.01
CA LEU A 245 1.78 -2.62 -3.75
C LEU A 245 1.04 -1.58 -2.90
N ILE A 246 1.60 -0.37 -2.75
CA ILE A 246 0.95 0.74 -2.05
C ILE A 246 -0.41 1.05 -2.69
N HIS A 247 -0.44 1.18 -4.01
CA HIS A 247 -1.70 1.45 -4.71
C HIS A 247 -2.69 0.29 -4.51
N LEU A 248 -2.27 -0.96 -4.72
CA LEU A 248 -3.12 -2.14 -4.57
C LEU A 248 -3.73 -2.24 -3.16
N SER A 249 -2.96 -1.92 -2.12
CA SER A 249 -3.46 -1.93 -0.73
C SER A 249 -4.56 -0.91 -0.45
N LEU A 250 -4.57 0.24 -1.15
CA LEU A 250 -5.64 1.25 -1.02
C LEU A 250 -6.89 0.94 -1.84
N LEU A 251 -6.76 0.04 -2.81
CA LEU A 251 -7.86 -0.52 -3.56
C LEU A 251 -8.55 -1.63 -2.75
N GLU A 252 -7.77 -2.46 -2.07
CA GLU A 252 -8.26 -3.54 -1.19
C GLU A 252 -8.19 -3.15 0.30
N VAL A 253 -8.92 -2.09 0.69
CA VAL A 253 -8.84 -1.53 2.07
C VAL A 253 -9.13 -2.56 3.16
N GLU A 254 -10.07 -3.49 2.93
CA GLU A 254 -10.38 -4.55 3.90
C GLU A 254 -9.17 -5.45 4.16
N VAL A 255 -8.41 -5.75 3.11
CA VAL A 255 -7.19 -6.56 3.19
C VAL A 255 -6.07 -5.80 3.89
N LEU A 256 -5.94 -4.50 3.62
CA LEU A 256 -4.96 -3.66 4.31
C LEU A 256 -5.23 -3.59 5.81
N VAL A 257 -6.50 -3.56 6.23
CA VAL A 257 -6.86 -3.60 7.66
C VAL A 257 -6.54 -4.97 8.27
N GLU A 258 -6.82 -6.06 7.55
CA GLU A 258 -6.58 -7.44 7.98
C GLU A 258 -5.09 -7.79 8.11
N HIS A 259 -4.26 -7.39 7.14
CA HIS A 259 -2.84 -7.72 7.08
C HIS A 259 -1.94 -6.48 7.20
N CYS A 260 -2.32 -5.52 8.04
CA CYS A 260 -1.59 -4.25 8.13
C CYS A 260 -0.16 -4.44 8.64
N GLU A 261 0.04 -5.35 9.60
CA GLU A 261 1.37 -5.61 10.18
C GLU A 261 2.29 -6.20 9.12
N GLU A 262 1.83 -7.24 8.44
CA GLU A 262 2.53 -7.91 7.35
C GLU A 262 2.82 -6.93 6.22
N PHE A 263 1.84 -6.10 5.82
CA PHE A 263 2.03 -5.05 4.83
C PHE A 263 3.15 -4.09 5.23
N CYS A 264 3.10 -3.55 6.46
CA CYS A 264 4.11 -2.61 6.94
C CYS A 264 5.50 -3.23 6.98
N ILE A 265 5.62 -4.47 7.47
CA ILE A 265 6.89 -5.19 7.55
C ILE A 265 7.43 -5.48 6.15
N VAL A 266 6.60 -5.97 5.23
CA VAL A 266 6.99 -6.26 3.84
C VAL A 266 7.48 -5.00 3.14
N VAL A 267 6.72 -3.91 3.18
CA VAL A 267 7.13 -2.66 2.52
C VAL A 267 8.37 -2.05 3.17
N SER A 268 8.51 -2.12 4.50
CA SER A 268 9.74 -1.69 5.20
C SER A 268 10.96 -2.47 4.72
N LYS A 269 10.85 -3.80 4.62
CA LYS A 269 11.93 -4.68 4.15
C LYS A 269 12.30 -4.41 2.70
N LEU A 270 11.31 -4.15 1.84
CA LEU A 270 11.55 -3.74 0.45
C LEU A 270 12.30 -2.40 0.37
N LEU A 271 11.91 -1.42 1.18
CA LEU A 271 12.54 -0.10 1.25
C LEU A 271 13.98 -0.17 1.78
N ASP A 272 14.24 -0.92 2.84
CA ASP A 272 15.58 -1.11 3.40
C ASP A 272 16.57 -1.62 2.34
N ARG A 273 16.16 -2.64 1.58
CA ARG A 273 16.98 -3.16 0.48
C ARG A 273 17.25 -2.13 -0.60
N LEU A 274 16.24 -1.32 -0.93
CA LEU A 274 16.38 -0.25 -1.90
C LEU A 274 17.38 0.80 -1.41
N GLY A 275 17.31 1.19 -0.14
CA GLY A 275 18.30 2.08 0.49
C GLY A 275 19.72 1.50 0.46
N GLY A 276 19.87 0.20 0.77
CA GLY A 276 21.13 -0.53 0.67
C GLY A 276 21.67 -0.59 -0.77
N TYR A 277 20.79 -0.76 -1.75
CA TYR A 277 21.14 -0.78 -3.17
C TYR A 277 21.74 0.55 -3.64
N VAL A 278 21.07 1.65 -3.32
CA VAL A 278 21.52 3.03 -3.63
C VAL A 278 22.84 3.34 -2.90
N GLY A 279 22.96 2.95 -1.63
CA GLY A 279 24.16 3.20 -0.82
C GLY A 279 25.41 2.45 -1.30
N ARG A 280 25.27 1.19 -1.73
CA ARG A 280 26.40 0.32 -2.13
C ARG A 280 26.90 0.63 -3.55
N LYS A 281 26.07 1.18 -4.43
CA LYS A 281 26.40 1.44 -5.82
C LYS A 281 26.78 2.90 -6.07
N LYS A 282 27.80 3.40 -5.35
CA LYS A 282 28.48 4.66 -5.69
C LYS A 282 29.72 4.32 -6.53
N SER A 283 29.65 4.51 -7.85
CA SER A 283 30.77 4.34 -8.78
C SER A 283 31.13 5.68 -9.41
N ASN A 284 32.19 5.75 -10.22
CA ASN A 284 32.52 6.96 -10.98
C ASN A 284 31.50 7.28 -12.10
N LEU A 285 30.60 6.34 -12.43
CA LEU A 285 29.54 6.46 -13.41
C LEU A 285 28.18 6.36 -12.70
N THR A 286 27.73 7.46 -12.11
CA THR A 286 26.40 7.56 -11.47
C THR A 286 25.37 8.15 -12.41
N SER A 287 24.14 7.64 -12.35
CA SER A 287 22.95 8.26 -12.93
C SER A 287 22.11 8.88 -11.81
N TRP A 288 21.33 9.92 -12.15
CA TRP A 288 20.41 10.58 -11.22
C TRP A 288 19.00 10.00 -11.34
N HIS A 289 18.40 9.64 -10.21
CA HIS A 289 17.00 9.28 -10.09
C HIS A 289 16.22 10.35 -9.31
N PRO A 290 15.07 10.85 -9.80
CA PRO A 290 14.29 11.88 -9.09
C PRO A 290 13.85 11.49 -7.67
N ILE A 291 13.64 10.19 -7.43
CA ILE A 291 13.20 9.65 -6.13
C ILE A 291 14.36 9.07 -5.30
N LEU A 292 15.37 8.45 -5.93
CA LEU A 292 16.41 7.67 -5.26
C LEU A 292 17.75 8.40 -5.17
N GLY A 293 17.90 9.52 -5.87
CA GLY A 293 19.15 10.26 -5.97
C GLY A 293 20.19 9.59 -6.87
N TRP A 294 21.47 9.85 -6.60
CA TRP A 294 22.59 9.33 -7.40
C TRP A 294 22.91 7.86 -7.11
N PHE A 295 22.98 7.03 -8.15
CA PHE A 295 23.38 5.61 -8.04
C PHE A 295 23.99 5.08 -9.37
N ALA A 296 24.78 4.00 -9.33
CA ALA A 296 25.65 3.59 -10.44
C ALA A 296 24.96 3.04 -11.71
N GLN A 297 23.62 2.90 -11.74
CA GLN A 297 22.95 2.24 -12.87
C GLN A 297 22.15 3.25 -13.70
N PRO A 298 22.31 3.30 -15.03
CA PRO A 298 21.48 4.15 -15.89
C PRO A 298 20.03 3.68 -15.87
N LEU A 299 19.10 4.64 -15.79
CA LEU A 299 17.68 4.41 -15.98
C LEU A 299 17.39 4.07 -17.45
N ASP A 300 16.61 3.02 -17.69
CA ASP A 300 16.10 2.75 -19.04
C ASP A 300 15.02 3.77 -19.45
N ASN A 301 14.75 3.87 -20.76
CA ASN A 301 13.81 4.84 -21.31
C ASN A 301 12.38 4.67 -20.75
N TYR A 302 12.00 3.43 -20.40
CA TYR A 302 10.68 3.12 -19.86
C TYR A 302 10.51 3.66 -18.43
N LEU A 303 11.51 3.44 -17.59
CA LEU A 303 11.56 3.93 -16.22
C LEU A 303 11.56 5.47 -16.21
N GLN A 304 12.34 6.11 -17.09
CA GLN A 304 12.36 7.58 -17.20
C GLN A 304 10.98 8.15 -17.55
N ALA A 305 10.30 7.56 -18.54
CA ALA A 305 8.98 8.01 -18.96
C ALA A 305 7.89 7.76 -17.89
N ALA A 306 8.04 6.69 -17.10
CA ALA A 306 7.06 6.28 -16.10
C ALA A 306 7.28 6.88 -14.69
N VAL A 307 8.36 7.64 -14.46
CA VAL A 307 8.63 8.27 -13.15
C VAL A 307 7.43 9.04 -12.58
N PRO A 308 6.67 9.84 -13.35
CA PRO A 308 5.52 10.57 -12.81
C PRO A 308 4.45 9.64 -12.22
N HIS A 309 4.17 8.52 -12.90
CA HIS A 309 3.20 7.52 -12.46
C HIS A 309 3.63 6.87 -11.14
N VAL A 310 4.89 6.45 -11.07
CA VAL A 310 5.48 5.84 -9.86
C VAL A 310 5.48 6.84 -8.70
N THR A 311 5.84 8.10 -8.95
CA THR A 311 5.84 9.16 -7.93
C THR A 311 4.44 9.39 -7.36
N ASN A 312 3.42 9.44 -8.23
CA ASN A 312 2.03 9.62 -7.81
C ASN A 312 1.53 8.43 -6.98
N GLN A 313 1.90 7.20 -7.35
CA GLN A 313 1.58 6.01 -6.56
C GLN A 313 2.28 6.02 -5.20
N LEU A 314 3.55 6.40 -5.12
CA LEU A 314 4.27 6.50 -3.84
C LEU A 314 3.66 7.55 -2.92
N ARG A 315 3.25 8.70 -3.46
CA ARG A 315 2.57 9.77 -2.69
C ARG A 315 1.35 9.29 -1.93
N LEU A 316 0.69 8.23 -2.40
CA LEU A 316 -0.43 7.62 -1.70
C LEU A 316 -0.04 7.11 -0.30
N LEU A 317 1.24 6.75 -0.06
CA LEU A 317 1.71 6.22 1.22
C LEU A 317 1.63 7.24 2.36
N TRP A 318 1.89 8.51 2.09
CA TRP A 318 1.77 9.60 3.07
C TRP A 318 0.56 10.50 2.82
N HIS A 319 -0.37 10.05 1.97
CA HIS A 319 -1.65 10.73 1.80
C HIS A 319 -2.56 10.46 3.02
N GLY A 320 -3.36 11.45 3.42
CA GLY A 320 -4.19 11.38 4.64
C GLY A 320 -5.11 10.16 4.73
N ARG A 321 -5.56 9.60 3.59
CA ARG A 321 -6.34 8.35 3.56
C ARG A 321 -5.51 7.15 4.05
N MET A 322 -4.30 6.97 3.53
CA MET A 322 -3.41 5.88 3.94
C MET A 322 -2.99 6.05 5.39
N VAL A 323 -2.56 7.26 5.77
CA VAL A 323 -2.12 7.59 7.13
C VAL A 323 -3.22 7.24 8.14
N ARG A 324 -4.48 7.61 7.88
CA ARG A 324 -5.60 7.29 8.76
C ARG A 324 -5.92 5.79 8.84
N LEU A 325 -5.72 5.03 7.75
CA LEU A 325 -5.94 3.58 7.75
C LEU A 325 -4.84 2.84 8.51
N LEU A 326 -3.58 3.23 8.31
CA LEU A 326 -2.43 2.65 8.98
C LEU A 326 -2.44 2.99 10.48
N PHE A 327 -2.71 4.25 10.83
CA PHE A 327 -2.83 4.71 12.22
C PHE A 327 -4.27 4.64 12.76
N ALA A 328 -5.15 3.80 12.21
CA ALA A 328 -6.57 3.76 12.59
C ALA A 328 -6.75 3.63 14.12
N ASP A 329 -5.98 2.76 14.75
CA ASP A 329 -5.99 2.50 16.20
C ASP A 329 -5.70 3.79 17.01
N LEU A 330 -4.85 4.67 16.49
CA LEU A 330 -4.48 5.94 17.12
C LEU A 330 -5.55 7.03 16.93
N TYR A 331 -6.25 7.04 15.79
CA TYR A 331 -7.35 7.97 15.53
C TYR A 331 -8.62 7.60 16.32
N GLU A 332 -8.83 6.31 16.59
CA GLU A 332 -9.97 5.77 17.35
C GLU A 332 -10.02 6.18 18.84
N GLN A 333 -9.00 6.88 19.35
CA GLN A 333 -8.87 7.30 20.75
C GLN A 333 -9.86 8.40 21.17
N GLU A 334 -10.15 9.39 20.32
CA GLU A 334 -10.91 10.59 20.72
C GLU A 334 -12.43 10.39 20.78
N ASP A 335 -12.98 9.33 20.19
CA ASP A 335 -14.41 8.99 20.35
C ASP A 335 -14.75 8.58 21.81
N LEU A 336 -13.75 8.29 22.65
CA LEU A 336 -13.93 7.87 24.04
C LEU A 336 -13.72 9.02 25.05
N ASP A 337 -12.86 9.99 24.75
CA ASP A 337 -12.65 11.17 25.60
C ASP A 337 -13.79 12.21 25.47
N GLY A 338 -14.67 12.06 24.47
CA GLY A 338 -15.77 12.97 24.15
C GLY A 338 -17.13 12.71 24.83
N THR A 339 -17.28 11.70 25.70
CA THR A 339 -18.60 11.38 26.30
C THR A 339 -18.54 11.20 27.82
N GLN A 340 -18.18 12.24 28.55
CA GLN A 340 -18.61 12.43 29.93
C GLN A 340 -19.51 13.66 30.03
N ASN A 341 -20.69 13.58 29.41
CA ASN A 341 -21.84 14.33 29.92
C ASN A 341 -22.53 13.39 30.92
N PRO A 342 -22.73 13.78 32.18
CA PRO A 342 -23.57 13.00 33.08
C PRO A 342 -24.99 13.04 32.51
N VAL A 343 -25.42 11.94 31.90
CA VAL A 343 -26.83 11.71 31.62
C VAL A 343 -27.48 11.57 32.98
N ALA A 344 -28.07 12.66 33.46
CA ALA A 344 -29.03 12.63 34.54
C ALA A 344 -30.14 11.65 34.14
N THR A 345 -30.19 10.51 34.82
CA THR A 345 -31.34 9.63 34.82
C THR A 345 -32.54 10.41 35.37
N ALA A 346 -33.41 10.88 34.48
CA ALA A 346 -34.76 11.29 34.81
C ALA A 346 -35.73 10.35 34.09
N SER A 347 -36.39 9.51 34.88
CA SER A 347 -37.46 8.60 34.45
C SER A 347 -38.65 9.38 33.85
N PRO A 348 -39.47 8.74 32.99
CA PRO A 348 -40.57 9.42 32.32
C PRO A 348 -41.80 9.48 33.22
N ILE A 349 -42.41 10.66 33.36
CA ILE A 349 -43.82 10.79 33.73
C ILE A 349 -44.51 11.63 32.65
N SER A 350 -45.60 11.06 32.14
CA SER A 350 -46.54 11.56 31.15
C SER A 350 -47.23 12.88 31.50
N GLY A 351 -47.53 13.71 30.50
CA GLY A 351 -48.52 14.80 30.65
C GLY A 351 -48.53 15.86 29.56
N GLN A 352 -49.36 15.60 28.53
CA GLN A 352 -49.96 16.45 27.50
C GLN A 352 -49.83 18.00 27.49
N SER A 353 -49.86 18.50 26.23
CA SER A 353 -50.56 19.69 25.69
C SER A 353 -49.77 20.95 25.23
N ARG A 354 -50.00 21.30 23.97
CA ARG A 354 -49.70 22.54 23.21
C ARG A 354 -50.89 23.52 23.37
N PRO A 355 -50.94 24.73 22.74
CA PRO A 355 -49.91 25.72 22.34
C PRO A 355 -50.31 27.19 22.72
N ALA A 356 -49.45 28.20 22.51
CA ALA A 356 -49.80 29.54 21.98
C ALA A 356 -48.68 30.59 22.14
N ALA A 357 -48.71 31.59 21.25
CA ALA A 357 -47.75 32.67 21.04
C ALA A 357 -47.88 33.85 22.02
N ALA A 358 -46.79 34.62 22.20
CA ALA A 358 -46.73 36.09 22.03
C ALA A 358 -45.46 36.75 22.66
N ALA A 359 -44.83 37.62 21.86
CA ALA A 359 -44.26 38.93 22.18
C ALA A 359 -43.29 39.19 23.37
N ALA A 360 -42.11 39.69 22.98
CA ALA A 360 -41.40 40.87 23.48
C ALA A 360 -40.89 40.95 24.94
N ALA A 361 -39.55 41.01 25.10
CA ALA A 361 -38.83 42.15 25.71
C ALA A 361 -37.31 41.89 25.75
N LYS A 362 -36.53 42.86 25.25
CA LYS A 362 -35.10 43.05 25.62
C LYS A 362 -35.04 43.73 27.00
N PRO A 363 -33.94 43.55 27.75
CA PRO A 363 -33.01 44.68 27.86
C PRO A 363 -31.52 44.28 27.77
N VAL A 364 -30.70 45.33 27.79
CA VAL A 364 -29.34 45.47 27.26
C VAL A 364 -28.29 45.33 28.37
N SER A 365 -27.10 44.85 27.95
CA SER A 365 -25.75 45.04 28.49
C SER A 365 -25.37 44.53 29.89
N ALA A 366 -24.55 43.47 29.90
CA ALA A 366 -23.29 43.47 30.67
C ALA A 366 -22.27 42.57 29.93
N SER A 367 -21.26 43.21 29.38
CA SER A 367 -20.11 42.64 28.69
C SER A 367 -19.30 41.74 29.63
N LYS A 368 -19.31 40.43 29.37
CA LYS A 368 -18.23 39.52 29.78
C LYS A 368 -17.54 39.01 28.52
N VAL A 369 -16.32 39.50 28.32
CA VAL A 369 -15.38 39.02 27.31
C VAL A 369 -15.05 37.57 27.65
N SER A 370 -15.72 36.63 26.98
CA SER A 370 -15.32 35.23 26.98
C SER A 370 -14.25 35.09 25.90
N GLN A 371 -12.99 34.96 26.31
CA GLN A 371 -11.90 34.56 25.41
C GLN A 371 -12.31 33.27 24.69
N LYS A 372 -12.54 33.39 23.40
CA LYS A 372 -12.86 32.28 22.51
C LYS A 372 -11.55 31.53 22.28
N ARG A 373 -11.43 30.30 22.80
CA ARG A 373 -10.37 29.36 22.36
C ARG A 373 -10.36 29.33 20.82
N PRO A 374 -9.20 29.43 20.16
CA PRO A 374 -9.15 29.34 18.70
C PRO A 374 -9.70 27.97 18.27
N ALA A 375 -10.51 27.98 17.22
CA ALA A 375 -11.16 26.79 16.71
C ALA A 375 -10.11 25.83 16.16
N ARG A 376 -9.90 24.70 16.86
CA ARG A 376 -9.13 23.56 16.35
C ARG A 376 -9.72 23.15 15.00
N ILE A 377 -8.86 22.97 14.00
CA ILE A 377 -9.23 22.53 12.65
C ILE A 377 -10.12 21.29 12.79
N ARG A 378 -11.31 21.33 12.16
CA ARG A 378 -12.26 20.22 12.20
C ARG A 378 -11.65 18.99 11.51
N PRO A 379 -11.95 17.75 11.93
CA PRO A 379 -11.32 16.51 11.43
C PRO A 379 -11.55 16.13 9.94
N GLY A 380 -11.85 17.09 9.05
CA GLY A 380 -12.30 16.82 7.68
C GLY A 380 -11.83 17.77 6.58
N GLU A 381 -11.07 18.84 6.88
CA GLU A 381 -10.56 19.73 5.83
C GLU A 381 -9.29 19.17 5.20
N GLN A 382 -9.46 18.27 4.22
CA GLN A 382 -8.44 18.05 3.19
C GLN A 382 -8.24 19.37 2.44
N THR A 383 -6.99 19.80 2.25
CA THR A 383 -6.72 20.99 1.44
C THR A 383 -7.20 20.76 -0.01
N VAL A 384 -7.67 21.82 -0.69
CA VAL A 384 -8.11 21.73 -2.11
C VAL A 384 -7.00 21.17 -3.01
N THR A 385 -5.75 21.37 -2.63
CA THR A 385 -4.52 20.82 -3.22
C THR A 385 -4.34 19.31 -3.00
N GLU A 386 -4.73 18.75 -1.85
CA GLU A 386 -4.74 17.30 -1.60
C GLU A 386 -5.80 16.58 -2.42
N ARG A 387 -6.98 17.19 -2.62
CA ARG A 387 -8.03 16.60 -3.46
C ARG A 387 -7.62 16.52 -4.93
N ARG A 388 -6.96 17.56 -5.44
CA ARG A 388 -6.50 17.63 -6.84
C ARG A 388 -5.35 16.69 -7.18
N SER A 389 -4.53 16.30 -6.20
CA SER A 389 -3.36 15.43 -6.46
C SER A 389 -3.68 13.93 -6.49
N VAL A 390 -4.88 13.54 -6.03
CA VAL A 390 -5.37 12.15 -5.98
C VAL A 390 -6.63 11.95 -6.85
N GLU A 391 -7.19 13.03 -7.41
CA GLU A 391 -8.27 12.99 -8.40
C GLU A 391 -7.86 12.07 -9.58
N GLY A 392 -8.57 10.94 -9.73
CA GLY A 392 -8.32 9.95 -10.77
C GLY A 392 -7.40 8.77 -10.40
N LEU A 393 -6.73 8.80 -9.23
CA LEU A 393 -5.92 7.65 -8.76
C LEU A 393 -6.75 6.62 -8.00
N LEU A 394 -7.82 7.06 -7.33
CA LEU A 394 -8.76 6.20 -6.60
C LEU A 394 -10.16 6.34 -7.22
N PRO A 395 -10.99 5.28 -7.21
CA PRO A 395 -12.34 5.36 -7.75
C PRO A 395 -13.16 6.47 -7.06
N PRO A 396 -14.02 7.20 -7.81
CA PRO A 396 -14.71 8.42 -7.34
C PRO A 396 -15.68 8.17 -6.17
N ASN A 397 -16.15 6.93 -6.03
CA ASN A 397 -16.87 6.42 -4.87
C ASN A 397 -16.07 5.27 -4.26
N PRO A 398 -15.12 5.51 -3.34
CA PRO A 398 -14.61 4.43 -2.52
C PRO A 398 -15.80 3.83 -1.74
N PRO A 399 -15.84 2.51 -1.47
CA PRO A 399 -16.83 1.97 -0.55
C PRO A 399 -16.80 2.85 0.70
N SER A 400 -17.94 3.50 0.96
CA SER A 400 -18.10 4.51 2.01
C SER A 400 -17.40 4.01 3.25
N PHE A 401 -16.54 4.85 3.85
CA PHE A 401 -15.91 4.70 5.15
C PHE A 401 -16.54 3.52 5.91
N VAL A 402 -15.83 2.38 5.90
CA VAL A 402 -16.34 1.03 6.16
C VAL A 402 -17.68 1.07 6.87
N SER A 403 -18.76 0.69 6.16
CA SER A 403 -20.12 0.69 6.70
C SER A 403 -20.07 0.21 8.16
N ARG A 404 -20.46 1.10 9.08
CA ARG A 404 -20.13 1.08 10.53
C ARG A 404 -20.50 -0.22 11.25
N ARG A 405 -21.22 -1.13 10.57
CA ARG A 405 -21.68 -2.43 11.06
C ARG A 405 -20.78 -3.62 10.68
N THR A 406 -20.08 -3.60 9.54
CA THR A 406 -19.16 -4.69 9.14
C THR A 406 -17.73 -4.45 9.61
N ALA A 407 -17.28 -3.19 9.68
CA ALA A 407 -16.02 -2.83 10.37
C ALA A 407 -16.07 -3.22 11.85
N ALA A 408 -17.16 -2.87 12.54
CA ALA A 408 -17.24 -3.02 14.00
C ALA A 408 -17.07 -4.46 14.52
N SER A 409 -17.33 -5.47 13.69
CA SER A 409 -17.19 -6.89 14.06
C SER A 409 -15.82 -7.50 13.75
N ARG A 410 -14.96 -6.83 12.96
CA ARG A 410 -13.62 -7.34 12.59
C ARG A 410 -12.47 -6.38 12.91
N PHE A 411 -12.74 -5.07 13.01
CA PHE A 411 -11.89 -4.12 13.76
C PHE A 411 -11.84 -4.43 15.26
N THR A 412 -12.77 -5.24 15.77
CA THR A 412 -12.82 -5.66 17.18
C THR A 412 -11.61 -6.52 17.57
N GLU A 413 -10.91 -7.15 16.61
CA GLU A 413 -9.64 -7.84 16.88
C GLU A 413 -8.43 -6.88 16.91
N ARG A 414 -8.57 -5.66 16.35
CA ARG A 414 -7.57 -4.58 16.39
C ARG A 414 -7.63 -3.72 17.65
N LEU A 415 -8.37 -4.17 18.68
CA LEU A 415 -8.48 -3.49 19.97
C LEU A 415 -7.18 -3.52 20.80
N THR A 416 -6.02 -3.87 20.25
CA THR A 416 -4.76 -3.99 20.98
C THR A 416 -4.31 -2.65 21.57
N LEU A 417 -4.38 -1.54 20.82
CA LEU A 417 -4.06 -0.22 21.37
C LEU A 417 -5.08 0.24 22.41
N ARG A 418 -6.38 0.07 22.12
CA ARG A 418 -7.45 0.42 23.07
C ARG A 418 -7.36 -0.41 24.35
N HIS A 419 -6.99 -1.68 24.25
CA HIS A 419 -6.77 -2.58 25.37
C HIS A 419 -5.51 -2.18 26.15
N PHE A 420 -4.39 -1.92 25.47
CA PHE A 420 -3.15 -1.40 26.07
C PHE A 420 -3.42 -0.11 26.86
N LEU A 421 -4.13 0.86 26.26
CA LEU A 421 -4.48 2.12 26.94
C LEU A 421 -5.48 1.93 28.07
N ARG A 422 -6.45 1.01 27.94
CA ARG A 422 -7.35 0.65 29.05
C ARG A 422 -6.61 -0.02 30.19
N GLN A 423 -5.62 -0.86 29.90
CA GLN A 423 -4.78 -1.50 30.91
C GLN A 423 -3.88 -0.46 31.59
N LEU A 424 -3.33 0.50 30.84
CA LEU A 424 -2.65 1.66 31.40
C LEU A 424 -3.61 2.47 32.31
N ALA A 425 -4.80 2.83 31.83
CA ALA A 425 -5.78 3.55 32.64
C ALA A 425 -6.18 2.78 33.91
N ALA A 426 -6.38 1.45 33.82
CA ALA A 426 -6.76 0.57 34.92
C ALA A 426 -5.60 0.35 35.92
N ALA A 427 -4.35 0.37 35.48
CA ALA A 427 -3.17 0.33 36.34
C ALA A 427 -2.87 1.67 37.03
N GLY A 428 -3.80 2.64 36.97
CA GLY A 428 -3.67 3.93 37.63
C GLY A 428 -2.79 4.94 36.89
N HIS A 429 -2.54 4.75 35.59
CA HIS A 429 -1.84 5.69 34.72
C HIS A 429 -2.75 6.85 34.25
N SER A 430 -3.66 7.32 35.11
CA SER A 430 -4.35 8.59 34.88
C SER A 430 -3.38 9.73 35.19
N SER A 431 -2.67 10.22 34.18
CA SER A 431 -2.13 11.57 34.27
C SER A 431 -3.29 12.55 34.17
N SER A 432 -3.29 13.52 35.08
CA SER A 432 -4.29 14.57 35.25
C SER A 432 -4.26 15.57 34.07
N LEU A 433 -4.66 15.13 32.88
CA LEU A 433 -4.90 16.00 31.72
C LEU A 433 -6.38 16.36 31.54
N SER A 434 -7.27 15.84 32.40
CA SER A 434 -8.68 16.24 32.44
C SER A 434 -8.95 17.21 33.60
N GLY A 435 -9.06 18.50 33.27
CA GLY A 435 -9.96 19.44 33.95
C GLY A 435 -9.70 19.84 35.41
N GLY A 436 -8.61 19.41 36.04
CA GLY A 436 -8.27 19.84 37.40
C GLY A 436 -7.69 21.24 37.40
N LYS A 437 -8.40 22.22 37.98
CA LYS A 437 -7.84 23.55 38.30
C LYS A 437 -6.54 23.35 39.09
N PHE A 438 -5.38 23.57 38.46
CA PHE A 438 -4.09 23.62 39.13
C PHE A 438 -4.16 24.72 40.19
N LYS A 439 -4.10 24.34 41.48
CA LYS A 439 -3.97 25.30 42.57
C LYS A 439 -2.56 25.88 42.50
N TYR A 440 -2.45 27.12 42.04
CA TYR A 440 -1.28 27.96 42.22
C TYR A 440 -1.02 28.10 43.72
N ARG A 441 0.08 27.53 44.20
CA ARG A 441 0.65 27.89 45.50
C ARG A 441 1.66 29.00 45.22
N ASN A 442 1.26 30.24 45.54
CA ASN A 442 2.15 31.39 45.50
C ASN A 442 3.38 31.12 46.37
N ASN A 443 4.55 31.03 45.75
CA ASN A 443 5.79 31.51 46.31
C ASN A 443 6.70 31.89 45.12
N GLU A 444 7.25 33.10 45.20
CA GLU A 444 8.06 33.74 44.17
C GLU A 444 9.30 32.89 43.83
N GLY A 445 9.54 32.72 42.52
CA GLY A 445 10.63 31.92 41.96
C GLY A 445 10.14 30.98 40.88
N SER A 446 10.47 31.30 39.62
CA SER A 446 10.19 30.55 38.38
C SER A 446 9.97 29.04 38.59
N SER A 447 8.73 28.58 38.47
CA SER A 447 8.37 27.16 38.56
C SER A 447 7.61 26.76 37.31
N LEU A 448 8.36 26.23 36.34
CA LEU A 448 7.83 25.45 35.20
C LEU A 448 7.02 24.27 35.73
N PRO A 449 5.98 23.79 35.01
CA PRO A 449 5.28 22.57 35.37
C PRO A 449 6.26 21.40 35.36
N ILE A 450 6.53 20.82 36.53
CA ILE A 450 7.39 19.64 36.69
C ILE A 450 6.61 18.43 36.20
N TYR A 451 6.99 17.86 35.06
CA TYR A 451 6.56 16.52 34.69
C TYR A 451 7.19 15.51 35.66
N PRO A 452 6.46 14.50 36.14
CA PRO A 452 7.02 13.57 37.13
C PRO A 452 8.08 12.66 36.48
N HIS A 453 9.33 13.11 36.42
CA HIS A 453 10.48 12.41 35.84
C HIS A 453 10.93 11.15 36.62
N GLN A 454 10.32 10.82 37.77
CA GLN A 454 10.88 9.87 38.73
C GLN A 454 9.96 8.73 39.18
N GLN A 455 8.67 8.72 38.82
CA GLN A 455 7.82 7.60 39.23
C GLN A 455 7.85 6.49 38.17
N CYS A 456 8.84 5.59 38.28
CA CYS A 456 8.69 4.24 37.76
C CYS A 456 7.46 3.63 38.44
N ARG A 457 6.33 3.60 37.73
CA ARG A 457 5.11 2.94 38.19
C ARG A 457 5.13 1.56 37.58
N ASN A 458 5.18 0.52 38.42
CA ASN A 458 5.11 -0.88 37.99
C ASN A 458 3.87 -1.07 37.10
N GLY A 459 4.08 -1.26 35.80
CA GLY A 459 3.03 -1.31 34.79
C GLY A 459 3.59 -1.55 33.38
N LEU A 460 2.68 -1.63 32.41
CA LEU A 460 2.99 -1.77 30.98
C LEU A 460 3.89 -0.61 30.51
N GLY A 461 4.93 -0.93 29.74
CA GLY A 461 5.91 0.04 29.25
C GLY A 461 5.87 0.24 27.73
N PRO A 462 6.82 1.02 27.18
CA PRO A 462 6.93 1.24 25.74
C PRO A 462 7.13 -0.05 24.93
N GLU A 463 7.76 -1.07 25.53
CA GLU A 463 7.91 -2.39 24.91
C GLU A 463 6.58 -3.15 24.75
N ASP A 464 5.56 -2.81 25.52
CA ASP A 464 4.23 -3.44 25.43
C ASP A 464 3.32 -2.74 24.41
N LEU A 465 3.85 -1.74 23.67
CA LEU A 465 3.13 -1.10 22.58
C LEU A 465 2.64 -2.13 21.54
N PRO A 466 1.42 -1.97 20.99
CA PRO A 466 0.91 -2.86 19.95
C PRO A 466 1.85 -3.02 18.77
N GLN A 467 1.94 -4.25 18.27
CA GLN A 467 2.77 -4.58 17.11
C GLN A 467 2.34 -3.80 15.86
N SER A 468 1.03 -3.59 15.66
CA SER A 468 0.47 -2.75 14.61
C SER A 468 1.11 -1.37 14.54
N ILE A 469 1.20 -0.66 15.67
CA ILE A 469 1.78 0.69 15.73
C ILE A 469 3.28 0.64 15.50
N LYS A 470 3.98 -0.32 16.13
CA LYS A 470 5.42 -0.51 15.92
C LYS A 470 5.74 -0.74 14.44
N ALA A 471 4.93 -1.54 13.74
CA ALA A 471 5.09 -1.86 12.33
C ALA A 471 4.81 -0.64 11.42
N VAL A 472 3.75 0.12 11.72
CA VAL A 472 3.45 1.36 10.97
C VAL A 472 4.54 2.40 11.15
N CYS A 473 5.06 2.57 12.38
CA CYS A 473 6.19 3.48 12.62
C CYS A 473 7.46 3.00 11.90
N MET A 474 7.74 1.70 11.93
CA MET A 474 8.83 1.10 11.16
C MET A 474 8.72 1.42 9.67
N LEU A 475 7.54 1.25 9.07
CA LEU A 475 7.28 1.59 7.67
C LEU A 475 7.68 3.01 7.32
N TYR A 476 7.20 3.99 8.08
CA TYR A 476 7.53 5.38 7.81
C TYR A 476 8.99 5.72 8.11
N CYS A 477 9.61 5.11 9.12
CA CYS A 477 11.06 5.19 9.32
C CYS A 477 11.80 4.75 8.06
N PHE A 478 11.62 3.50 7.59
CA PHE A 478 12.30 3.01 6.39
C PHE A 478 11.95 3.79 5.13
N THR A 479 10.76 4.37 5.04
CA THR A 479 10.37 5.26 3.95
C THR A 479 11.23 6.53 3.93
N ILE A 480 11.33 7.26 5.05
CA ILE A 480 12.14 8.50 5.13
C ILE A 480 13.65 8.24 5.08
N GLY A 481 14.10 7.06 5.52
CA GLY A 481 15.49 6.66 5.49
C GLY A 481 15.98 6.25 4.10
N SER A 482 15.10 5.60 3.33
CA SER A 482 15.44 5.06 2.00
C SER A 482 15.18 6.05 0.87
N LEU A 483 14.14 6.89 0.98
CA LEU A 483 13.72 7.85 -0.05
C LEU A 483 14.17 9.28 0.31
N LYS A 484 15.48 9.49 0.36
CA LYS A 484 16.09 10.73 0.90
C LYS A 484 15.72 12.00 0.13
N GLU A 485 15.62 11.91 -1.19
CA GLU A 485 15.32 13.07 -2.05
C GLU A 485 13.91 13.62 -1.81
N ILE A 486 12.95 12.76 -1.45
CA ILE A 486 11.55 13.13 -1.19
C ILE A 486 11.21 13.06 0.31
N ARG A 487 12.22 12.98 1.18
CA ARG A 487 12.03 12.86 2.63
C ARG A 487 11.17 13.97 3.20
N ASN A 488 11.42 15.21 2.80
CA ASN A 488 10.70 16.37 3.33
C ASN A 488 9.23 16.37 2.89
N ASP A 489 8.94 15.91 1.67
CA ASP A 489 7.57 15.75 1.17
C ASP A 489 6.81 14.69 1.98
N ILE A 490 7.46 13.57 2.30
CA ILE A 490 6.88 12.51 3.14
C ILE A 490 6.58 13.05 4.54
N LEU A 491 7.54 13.73 5.17
CA LEU A 491 7.37 14.29 6.52
C LEU A 491 6.30 15.38 6.54
N ALA A 492 6.25 16.24 5.53
CA ALA A 492 5.18 17.24 5.38
C ALA A 492 3.80 16.57 5.24
N GLY A 493 3.70 15.46 4.50
CA GLY A 493 2.46 14.68 4.41
C GLY A 493 1.99 14.10 5.74
N LEU A 494 2.92 13.63 6.58
CA LEU A 494 2.64 13.09 7.90
C LEU A 494 2.26 14.15 8.94
N THR A 495 2.75 15.38 8.77
CA THR A 495 2.46 16.50 9.69
C THR A 495 1.12 17.18 9.38
N LEU A 496 0.42 16.78 8.31
CA LEU A 496 -0.93 17.26 8.00
C LEU A 496 -1.95 16.70 9.00
N GLY A 497 -2.60 17.61 9.75
CA GLY A 497 -3.65 17.27 10.71
C GLY A 497 -3.14 17.12 12.14
N ASP A 498 -3.64 16.12 12.86
CA ASP A 498 -3.44 15.92 14.30
C ASP A 498 -2.67 14.64 14.65
N LEU A 499 -2.01 14.01 13.66
CA LEU A 499 -1.19 12.80 13.86
C LEU A 499 -0.10 13.02 14.91
N LEU A 500 0.66 14.11 14.79
CA LEU A 500 1.79 14.42 15.68
C LEU A 500 1.34 14.59 17.15
N PRO A 501 0.32 15.41 17.47
CA PRO A 501 -0.24 15.47 18.82
C PRO A 501 -0.71 14.11 19.35
N ARG A 502 -1.32 13.27 18.52
CA ARG A 502 -1.74 11.93 18.93
C ARG A 502 -0.55 11.02 19.23
N MET A 503 0.50 11.06 18.40
CA MET A 503 1.75 10.34 18.65
C MET A 503 2.41 10.80 19.94
N TRP A 504 2.41 12.11 20.22
CA TRP A 504 2.93 12.67 21.47
C TRP A 504 2.17 12.15 22.69
N ARG A 505 0.83 12.15 22.65
CA ARG A 505 0.01 11.57 23.71
C ARG A 505 0.34 10.10 23.90
N LEU A 506 0.48 9.32 22.84
CA LEU A 506 0.87 7.92 22.97
C LEU A 506 2.24 7.77 23.66
N ILE A 507 3.24 8.57 23.27
CA ILE A 507 4.57 8.56 23.90
C ILE A 507 4.49 8.88 25.39
N SER A 508 3.72 9.91 25.77
CA SER A 508 3.60 10.35 27.16
C SER A 508 2.81 9.38 28.04
N HIS A 509 1.91 8.58 27.47
CA HIS A 509 1.16 7.55 28.21
C HIS A 509 1.87 6.20 28.26
N ALA A 510 2.70 5.88 27.26
CA ALA A 510 3.34 4.56 27.14
C ALA A 510 4.47 4.31 28.15
N GLY A 511 5.06 5.33 28.77
CA GLY A 511 6.10 5.15 29.77
C GLY A 511 6.77 6.45 30.21
N CYS A 512 7.53 6.39 31.30
CA CYS A 512 8.34 7.51 31.77
C CYS A 512 9.66 7.62 30.98
N VAL A 513 10.43 8.67 31.25
CA VAL A 513 11.73 8.91 30.59
C VAL A 513 12.68 7.71 30.75
N ARG A 514 12.71 7.07 31.92
CA ARG A 514 13.58 5.90 32.18
C ARG A 514 13.18 4.68 31.36
N ASP A 515 11.88 4.45 31.18
CA ASP A 515 11.39 3.32 30.40
C ASP A 515 11.79 3.50 28.92
N TRP A 516 11.59 4.71 28.38
CA TRP A 516 12.02 5.06 27.03
C TRP A 516 13.54 5.07 26.86
N ALA A 517 14.29 5.51 27.87
CA ALA A 517 15.75 5.47 27.86
C ALA A 517 16.26 4.01 27.87
N ALA A 518 15.61 3.10 28.59
CA ALA A 518 15.93 1.67 28.56
C ALA A 518 15.68 1.06 27.17
N VAL A 519 14.56 1.40 26.52
CA VAL A 519 14.26 1.01 25.13
C VAL A 519 15.35 1.50 24.17
N LEU A 520 15.86 2.73 24.35
CA LEU A 520 16.92 3.29 23.51
C LEU A 520 18.33 2.77 23.83
N ALA A 521 18.57 2.36 25.07
CA ALA A 521 19.83 1.78 25.53
C ALA A 521 20.00 0.32 25.10
N SER A 522 18.89 -0.39 24.86
CA SER A 522 18.90 -1.77 24.37
C SER A 522 19.82 -1.93 23.14
N PRO A 523 20.60 -3.02 23.02
CA PRO A 523 21.38 -3.30 21.81
C PRO A 523 20.49 -3.44 20.57
N GLN A 524 19.21 -3.72 20.78
CA GLN A 524 18.19 -3.77 19.75
C GLN A 524 17.72 -2.36 19.33
N ALA A 525 17.91 -1.30 20.10
CA ALA A 525 17.40 0.03 19.72
C ALA A 525 17.98 0.58 18.40
N GLY A 526 17.11 1.17 17.57
CA GLY A 526 17.48 1.93 16.37
C GLY A 526 16.65 1.58 15.14
N TRP A 527 17.29 1.64 13.96
CA TRP A 527 16.72 1.26 12.66
C TRP A 527 16.75 -0.26 12.50
N GLN A 528 15.89 -0.93 13.26
CA GLN A 528 15.78 -2.38 13.18
C GLN A 528 14.88 -2.79 12.04
N LEU A 529 15.24 -3.88 11.38
CA LEU A 529 14.37 -4.48 10.37
C LEU A 529 13.24 -5.36 10.98
N GLU A 530 12.82 -5.02 12.19
CA GLU A 530 11.71 -5.64 12.93
C GLU A 530 10.93 -4.57 13.71
N PRO A 531 9.61 -4.71 13.91
CA PRO A 531 8.82 -3.70 14.63
C PRO A 531 9.30 -3.52 16.07
N HIS A 532 9.66 -2.28 16.42
CA HIS A 532 10.22 -1.93 17.73
C HIS A 532 9.72 -0.56 18.20
N ALA A 533 9.61 -0.37 19.53
CA ALA A 533 9.07 0.85 20.13
C ALA A 533 9.89 2.12 19.79
N SER A 534 11.20 1.98 19.56
CA SER A 534 12.07 3.10 19.14
C SER A 534 11.63 3.76 17.85
N HIS A 535 10.96 3.04 16.94
CA HIS A 535 10.46 3.63 15.68
C HIS A 535 9.43 4.74 15.92
N LEU A 536 8.62 4.64 16.98
CA LEU A 536 7.66 5.69 17.34
C LEU A 536 8.38 6.99 17.68
N LEU A 537 9.42 6.93 18.52
CA LEU A 537 10.24 8.08 18.87
C LEU A 537 11.00 8.63 17.66
N HIS A 538 11.59 7.78 16.82
CA HIS A 538 12.29 8.22 15.61
C HIS A 538 11.36 8.91 14.61
N LEU A 539 10.16 8.37 14.40
CA LEU A 539 9.20 8.97 13.49
C LEU A 539 8.65 10.29 14.02
N PHE A 540 8.25 10.31 15.30
CA PHE A 540 7.79 11.54 15.96
C PHE A 540 8.86 12.62 15.88
N THR A 541 10.11 12.27 16.22
CA THR A 541 11.21 13.24 16.24
C THR A 541 11.52 13.80 14.86
N ALA A 542 11.56 12.93 13.84
CA ALA A 542 11.77 13.35 12.46
C ALA A 542 10.67 14.30 11.95
N ALA A 543 9.40 13.96 12.21
CA ALA A 543 8.26 14.73 11.73
C ALA A 543 8.09 16.05 12.50
N ALA A 544 8.23 16.04 13.83
CA ALA A 544 8.13 17.25 14.65
C ALA A 544 9.30 18.21 14.39
N SER A 545 10.54 17.73 14.26
CA SER A 545 11.69 18.57 13.89
C SER A 545 11.49 19.22 12.51
N ASN A 546 11.03 18.46 11.51
CA ASN A 546 10.72 19.02 10.18
C ASN A 546 9.58 20.04 10.23
N LEU A 547 8.53 19.79 11.02
CA LEU A 547 7.43 20.73 11.19
C LEU A 547 7.91 22.05 11.81
N LEU A 548 8.67 21.99 12.91
CA LEU A 548 9.19 23.17 13.60
C LEU A 548 10.14 24.01 12.74
N ILE A 549 10.87 23.38 11.81
CA ILE A 549 11.71 24.10 10.83
C ILE A 549 10.87 24.84 9.78
N ILE A 550 9.67 24.34 9.45
CA ILE A 550 8.81 24.89 8.38
C ILE A 550 7.89 25.99 8.90
N LEU A 551 7.42 25.88 10.15
CA LEU A 551 6.52 26.86 10.75
C LEU A 551 7.31 28.12 11.20
N ASP A 552 6.70 29.29 11.06
CA ASP A 552 7.24 30.53 11.63
C ASP A 552 6.82 30.71 13.11
N ASP A 553 7.45 31.66 13.80
CA ASP A 553 7.19 31.93 15.23
C ASP A 553 5.71 32.25 15.52
N VAL A 554 5.03 32.91 14.60
CA VAL A 554 3.61 33.25 14.73
C VAL A 554 2.75 32.00 14.63
N GLU A 555 3.06 31.11 13.68
CA GLU A 555 2.36 29.84 13.52
C GLU A 555 2.57 28.89 14.71
N VAL A 556 3.79 28.85 15.27
CA VAL A 556 4.12 28.01 16.42
C VAL A 556 3.57 28.57 17.72
N PHE A 557 3.91 29.81 18.08
CA PHE A 557 3.67 30.33 19.43
C PHE A 557 2.32 31.06 19.57
N GLU A 558 1.89 31.80 18.53
CA GLU A 558 0.63 32.57 18.60
C GLU A 558 -0.56 31.74 18.13
N LYS A 559 -0.43 31.06 16.98
CA LYS A 559 -1.51 30.23 16.42
C LYS A 559 -1.55 28.83 17.00
N GLN A 560 -0.51 28.38 17.72
CA GLN A 560 -0.42 27.06 18.33
C GLN A 560 -0.76 25.94 17.33
N LYS A 561 -0.19 26.05 16.14
CA LYS A 561 -0.42 25.11 15.04
C LYS A 561 0.24 23.78 15.39
N ALA A 562 -0.52 22.70 15.29
CA ALA A 562 -0.20 21.34 15.76
C ALA A 562 -0.14 21.17 17.29
N PHE A 563 0.70 21.91 18.02
CA PHE A 563 0.90 21.73 19.47
C PHE A 563 0.47 22.94 20.29
N GLU A 564 -0.09 22.69 21.47
CA GLU A 564 -0.30 23.72 22.48
C GLU A 564 1.04 24.10 23.14
N LEU A 565 1.18 25.33 23.67
CA LEU A 565 2.43 25.78 24.29
C LEU A 565 2.85 24.89 25.47
N GLU A 566 1.88 24.38 26.23
CA GLU A 566 2.10 23.43 27.31
C GLU A 566 2.63 22.08 26.80
N GLU A 567 2.15 21.61 25.65
CA GLU A 567 2.64 20.39 24.99
C GLU A 567 4.08 20.60 24.47
N LEU A 568 4.40 21.76 23.89
CA LEU A 568 5.75 22.09 23.42
C LEU A 568 6.76 22.11 24.58
N MET A 569 6.41 22.73 25.71
CA MET A 569 7.25 22.71 26.91
C MET A 569 7.46 21.28 27.41
N ALA A 570 6.42 20.45 27.42
CA ALA A 570 6.50 19.05 27.82
C ALA A 570 7.40 18.21 26.90
N ILE A 571 7.29 18.43 25.59
CA ILE A 571 8.10 17.77 24.57
C ILE A 571 9.57 18.12 24.81
N SER A 572 9.89 19.40 24.94
CA SER A 572 11.26 19.87 25.19
C SER A 572 11.82 19.24 26.46
N ASP A 573 11.09 19.35 27.57
CA ASP A 573 11.49 18.83 28.87
C ASP A 573 11.71 17.30 28.86
N PHE A 574 10.82 16.55 28.22
CA PHE A 574 10.95 15.10 28.06
C PHE A 574 12.21 14.72 27.26
N PHE A 575 12.45 15.33 26.10
CA PHE A 575 13.61 15.00 25.27
C PHE A 575 14.94 15.41 25.92
N ASN A 576 14.96 16.51 26.68
CA ASN A 576 16.13 16.92 27.45
C ASN A 576 16.54 15.85 28.47
N HIS A 577 15.58 15.38 29.26
CA HIS A 577 15.82 14.33 30.25
C HIS A 577 16.10 12.97 29.59
N LEU A 578 15.44 12.65 28.47
CA LEU A 578 15.66 11.42 27.73
C LEU A 578 17.10 11.32 27.20
N ILE A 579 17.64 12.41 26.65
CA ILE A 579 19.03 12.45 26.19
C ILE A 579 19.97 12.18 27.37
N TYR A 580 19.77 12.86 28.50
CA TYR A 580 20.61 12.71 29.69
C TYR A 580 20.57 11.27 30.24
N GLU A 581 19.38 10.71 30.46
CA GLU A 581 19.21 9.34 30.98
C GLU A 581 19.76 8.28 30.01
N THR A 582 19.56 8.44 28.70
CA THR A 582 20.08 7.48 27.71
C THR A 582 21.62 7.51 27.65
N VAL A 583 22.24 8.69 27.77
CA VAL A 583 23.70 8.82 27.86
C VAL A 583 24.24 8.18 29.13
N LEU A 584 23.55 8.32 30.27
CA LEU A 584 23.95 7.66 31.51
C LEU A 584 23.87 6.12 31.43
N LEU A 585 22.86 5.58 30.73
CA LEU A 585 22.67 4.14 30.56
C LEU A 585 23.63 3.50 29.54
N MET A 586 24.24 4.29 28.65
CA MET A 586 25.19 3.81 27.64
C MET A 586 26.57 4.43 27.87
N PRO A 587 27.49 3.82 28.66
CA PRO A 587 28.81 4.40 28.93
C PRO A 587 29.84 4.28 27.79
N ASP A 588 29.61 3.40 26.79
CA ASP A 588 30.54 3.17 25.69
C ASP A 588 30.33 4.13 24.50
N ARG A 589 31.39 4.87 24.14
CA ARG A 589 31.34 5.99 23.19
C ARG A 589 31.05 5.65 21.72
N CYS A 590 31.05 4.38 21.35
CA CYS A 590 31.08 3.95 19.94
C CYS A 590 29.71 3.89 19.24
N HIS A 591 28.59 4.07 19.95
CA HIS A 591 27.23 3.90 19.38
C HIS A 591 26.33 5.15 19.40
N TYR A 592 26.83 6.31 19.87
CA TYR A 592 26.01 7.51 20.03
C TYR A 592 25.59 8.19 18.71
N GLY A 593 26.44 8.16 17.68
CA GLY A 593 26.28 9.02 16.50
C GLY A 593 24.97 8.81 15.72
N PHE A 594 24.48 7.57 15.65
CA PHE A 594 23.28 7.23 14.87
C PHE A 594 21.99 7.25 15.70
N ARG A 595 22.07 7.02 17.02
CA ARG A 595 20.90 6.97 17.92
C ARG A 595 20.40 8.35 18.33
N PHE A 596 21.28 9.36 18.38
CA PHE A 596 20.95 10.69 18.92
C PHE A 596 20.75 11.80 17.89
N GLN A 597 21.10 11.59 16.62
CA GLN A 597 21.10 12.66 15.61
C GLN A 597 19.72 13.31 15.35
N LEU A 598 18.63 12.58 15.60
CA LEU A 598 17.25 13.08 15.50
C LEU A 598 16.73 13.74 16.79
N PHE A 599 17.26 13.36 17.96
CA PHE A 599 16.88 13.98 19.23
C PHE A 599 17.53 15.37 19.38
N TYR A 600 18.78 15.50 18.91
CA TYR A 600 19.46 16.79 18.83
C TYR A 600 18.76 17.79 17.90
N SER A 601 18.08 17.34 16.85
CA SER A 601 17.39 18.26 15.93
C SER A 601 16.06 18.79 16.49
N ILE A 602 15.42 18.10 17.43
CA ILE A 602 14.30 18.65 18.21
C ILE A 602 14.83 19.61 19.28
N TYR A 603 15.89 19.22 19.99
CA TYR A 603 16.54 20.09 20.97
C TYR A 603 16.98 21.42 20.34
N ALA A 604 17.60 21.36 19.16
CA ALA A 604 18.05 22.54 18.43
C ALA A 604 16.90 23.36 17.78
N ALA A 605 15.71 22.78 17.63
CA ALA A 605 14.54 23.49 17.09
C ALA A 605 13.66 24.09 18.20
N LEU A 606 13.77 23.63 19.45
CA LEU A 606 13.00 24.10 20.60
C LEU A 606 13.81 24.92 21.62
N GLY A 607 15.14 24.92 21.51
CA GLY A 607 16.05 25.76 22.29
C GLY A 607 16.39 27.04 21.55
#